data_AF-H0BZQ7-F1
#
_entry.id   AF-H0BZQ7-F1
#
_cell.length_a   1.000
_cell.length_b   1.000
_cell.length_c   1.000
_cell.angle_alpha   90.00
_cell.angle_beta   90.00
_cell.angle_gamma   90.00
#
_symmetry.space_group_name_H-M   'P 1'
#
loop_
_entity.id
_entity.type
_entity.pdbx_description
1 polymer ?
#
loop_
_entity_poly.entity_id
_entity_poly.type
_entity_poly.pdbx_seq_one_letter_code
_entity_poly.pdbx_strand_id
1 'polypeptide(L)' 'MGDTSTWHILERYADAENGDLHVKGFAEGYAGRFFELVTSCTGIVSDNATPYIKGVLAGISPLYIAQKGGFNRF' A
#
# COMPACT_ATOMS: atom_id res chain seq x y z
N MET A 1 26.01 7.87 -0.19
CA MET A 1 25.24 8.44 0.93
C MET A 1 23.80 8.05 0.68
N GLY A 2 23.26 7.19 1.56
CA GLY A 2 21.98 6.50 1.34
C GLY A 2 20.76 7.41 1.56
N ASP A 3 19.58 6.85 1.30
CA ASP A 3 18.25 7.40 1.58
C ASP A 3 18.06 7.87 3.03
N THR A 4 18.64 9.01 3.42
CA THR A 4 18.52 9.50 4.81
C THR A 4 17.15 10.10 5.13
N SER A 5 16.24 10.21 4.15
CA SER A 5 14.89 10.78 4.31
C SER A 5 13.78 9.98 3.61
N THR A 6 14.10 8.84 2.98
CA THR A 6 13.10 7.99 2.31
C THR A 6 12.81 6.79 3.19
N TRP A 7 11.54 6.58 3.50
CA TRP A 7 11.08 5.44 4.30
C TRP A 7 10.31 4.49 3.40
N HIS A 8 10.55 3.19 3.56
CA HIS A 8 9.85 2.14 2.82
C HIS A 8 9.05 1.28 3.78
N ILE A 9 7.78 1.05 3.46
CA ILE A 9 6.91 0.14 4.18
C ILE A 9 6.60 -1.02 3.23
N LEU A 10 6.85 -2.25 3.71
CA LEU A 10 6.46 -3.48 3.00
C LEU A 10 5.33 -4.15 3.78
N GLU A 11 4.15 -4.18 3.17
CA GLU A 11 2.97 -4.81 3.75
C GLU A 11 2.57 -6.01 2.90
N ARG A 12 2.36 -7.16 3.55
CA ARG A 12 1.87 -8.37 2.91
C ARG A 12 0.69 -8.90 3.70
N TYR A 13 -0.40 -9.14 2.99
CA TYR A 13 -1.63 -9.66 3.55
C TYR A 13 -1.84 -11.08 3.05
N ALA A 14 -2.53 -11.91 3.86
CA ALA A 14 -2.86 -13.28 3.49
C ALA A 14 -3.77 -13.33 2.25
N ASP A 15 -4.67 -12.35 2.14
CA ASP A 15 -5.64 -12.18 1.06
C ASP A 15 -6.06 -10.71 0.93
N ALA A 16 -6.94 -10.43 -0.04
CA ALA A 16 -7.45 -9.09 -0.29
C ALA A 16 -8.34 -8.56 0.87
N GLU A 17 -9.09 -9.43 1.56
CA GLU A 17 -9.98 -9.03 2.65
C GLU A 17 -9.17 -8.51 3.86
N ASN A 18 -8.07 -9.18 4.21
CA ASN A 18 -7.16 -8.72 5.25
C ASN A 18 -6.46 -7.40 4.86
N GLY A 19 -6.17 -7.22 3.57
CA GLY A 19 -5.69 -5.93 3.04
C GLY A 19 -6.72 -4.82 3.19
N ASP A 20 -7.98 -5.10 2.87
CA ASP A 20 -9.10 -4.16 3.02
C ASP A 20 -9.28 -3.70 4.46
N LEU A 21 -9.22 -4.65 5.42
CA LEU A 21 -9.31 -4.33 6.85
C LEU A 21 -8.20 -3.39 7.30
N HIS A 22 -6.96 -3.64 6.86
CA HIS A 22 -5.84 -2.77 7.19
C HIS A 22 -6.03 -1.37 6.59
N VAL A 23 -6.24 -1.28 5.28
CA VAL A 23 -6.32 0.03 4.59
C VAL A 23 -7.50 0.83 5.10
N LYS A 24 -8.64 0.19 5.41
CA LYS A 24 -9.77 0.85 6.04
C LYS A 24 -9.40 1.44 7.40
N GLY A 25 -8.80 0.65 8.28
CA GLY A 25 -8.36 1.11 9.60
C GLY A 25 -7.32 2.23 9.51
N PHE A 26 -6.39 2.14 8.57
CA PHE A 26 -5.41 3.18 8.30
C PHE A 26 -6.07 4.46 7.78
N ALA A 27 -6.93 4.37 6.76
CA ALA A 27 -7.63 5.50 6.16
C ALA A 27 -8.51 6.24 7.18
N GLU A 28 -9.26 5.50 8.00
CA GLU A 28 -10.19 6.08 8.98
C GLU A 28 -9.46 6.63 10.23
N GLY A 29 -8.36 6.01 10.65
CA GLY A 29 -7.72 6.34 11.93
C GLY A 29 -6.42 7.15 11.84
N TYR A 30 -5.69 7.05 10.74
CA TYR A 30 -4.26 7.40 10.72
C TYR A 30 -3.77 8.15 9.48
N ALA A 31 -4.42 7.98 8.32
CA ALA A 31 -3.93 8.51 7.04
C ALA A 31 -3.68 10.02 7.05
N GLY A 32 -4.60 10.82 7.62
CA GLY A 32 -4.41 12.28 7.70
C GLY A 32 -3.12 12.68 8.40
N ARG A 33 -2.91 12.16 9.63
CA ARG A 33 -1.70 12.42 10.42
C ARG A 33 -0.44 11.88 9.75
N PHE A 34 -0.54 10.76 9.05
CA PHE A 34 0.58 10.18 8.31
C PHE A 34 1.00 11.09 7.15
N PHE A 35 0.05 11.57 6.35
CA PHE A 35 0.34 12.42 5.20
C PHE A 35 0.85 13.82 5.57
N GLU A 36 0.58 14.31 6.79
CA GLU A 36 1.19 15.54 7.32
C GLU A 36 2.71 15.40 7.57
N LEU A 37 3.22 14.18 7.77
CA LEU A 37 4.62 13.92 8.09
C LEU A 37 5.51 13.70 6.86
N VAL A 38 4.92 13.50 5.68
CA VAL A 38 5.64 13.15 4.46
C VAL A 38 5.39 14.17 3.36
N THR A 39 6.45 14.53 2.63
CA THR A 39 6.33 15.45 1.48
C THR A 39 5.70 14.75 0.26
N SER A 40 5.87 13.43 0.16
CA SER A 40 5.31 12.61 -0.91
C SER A 40 5.16 11.17 -0.46
N CYS A 41 4.19 10.47 -1.03
CA CYS A 41 3.99 9.03 -0.82
C CYS A 41 3.63 8.38 -2.15
N THR A 42 4.26 7.26 -2.46
CA THR A 42 3.96 6.43 -3.63
C THR A 42 3.70 5.01 -3.17
N GLY A 43 2.69 4.37 -3.75
CA GLY A 43 2.33 2.98 -3.44
C GLY A 43 2.59 2.05 -4.62
N ILE A 44 3.00 0.82 -4.32
CA ILE A 44 2.93 -0.31 -5.26
C ILE A 44 1.98 -1.33 -4.66
N VAL A 45 1.01 -1.76 -5.43
CA VAL A 45 -0.10 -2.60 -4.96
C VAL A 45 -0.27 -3.78 -5.91
N SER A 46 -0.53 -4.96 -5.38
CA SER A 46 -0.89 -6.11 -6.20
C SER A 46 -2.21 -5.86 -6.94
N ASP A 47 -2.34 -6.38 -8.16
CA ASP A 47 -3.51 -6.16 -9.03
C ASP A 47 -4.81 -6.80 -8.51
N ASN A 48 -4.71 -7.71 -7.54
CA ASN A 48 -5.82 -8.34 -6.83
C ASN A 48 -6.47 -7.44 -5.75
N ALA A 49 -6.03 -6.19 -5.59
CA ALA A 49 -6.68 -5.22 -4.71
C ALA A 49 -8.17 -5.03 -5.06
N THR A 50 -9.01 -4.93 -4.03
CA THR A 50 -10.46 -4.75 -4.21
C THR A 50 -10.77 -3.35 -4.77
N PRO A 51 -11.97 -3.13 -5.35
CA PRO A 51 -12.39 -1.80 -5.81
C PRO A 51 -12.34 -0.73 -4.71
N TYR A 52 -12.60 -1.12 -3.46
CA TYR A 52 -12.51 -0.23 -2.30
C TYR A 52 -11.09 0.29 -2.10
N ILE A 53 -10.10 -0.61 -2.05
CA ILE A 53 -8.67 -0.25 -1.94
C ILE A 53 -8.25 0.65 -3.10
N LYS A 54 -8.68 0.34 -4.32
CA LYS A 54 -8.36 1.15 -5.49
C LYS A 54 -8.89 2.58 -5.37
N GLY A 55 -10.09 2.74 -4.82
CA GLY A 55 -10.67 4.04 -4.53
C GLY A 55 -9.91 4.81 -3.45
N VAL A 56 -9.61 4.16 -2.31
CA VAL A 56 -8.86 4.80 -1.20
C VAL A 56 -7.47 5.25 -1.64
N LEU A 57 -6.76 4.40 -2.38
CA LEU A 57 -5.39 4.69 -2.81
C LEU A 57 -5.31 5.61 -4.03
N ALA A 58 -6.42 5.94 -4.70
CA ALA A 58 -6.40 6.81 -5.88
C ALA A 58 -5.68 8.15 -5.64
N GLY A 59 -5.79 8.69 -4.42
CA GLY A 59 -5.13 9.94 -4.02
C GLY A 59 -3.59 9.91 -4.05
N ILE A 60 -2.97 8.72 -4.02
CA ILE A 60 -1.50 8.56 -4.09
C ILE A 60 -1.02 7.95 -5.42
N SER A 61 -1.89 7.82 -6.41
CA SER A 61 -1.57 7.30 -7.76
C SER A 61 -0.71 6.02 -7.75
N PRO A 62 -1.17 4.92 -7.12
CA PRO A 62 -0.37 3.73 -6.93
C PRO A 62 -0.10 3.01 -8.26
N LEU A 63 1.05 2.33 -8.31
CA LEU A 63 1.36 1.39 -9.38
C LEU A 63 0.74 0.02 -9.05
N TYR A 64 -0.16 -0.46 -9.90
CA TYR A 64 -0.71 -1.82 -9.78
C TYR A 64 0.14 -2.82 -10.53
N ILE A 65 0.60 -3.87 -9.84
CA ILE A 65 1.44 -4.92 -10.41
C ILE A 65 0.70 -6.27 -10.44
N ALA A 66 0.72 -6.90 -11.62
CA ALA A 66 0.19 -8.24 -11.80
C ALA A 66 1.29 -9.28 -11.57
N GLN A 67 1.05 -10.25 -10.70
CA GLN A 67 1.99 -11.36 -10.52
C GLN A 67 1.94 -12.28 -11.76
N LYS A 68 3.05 -12.32 -12.52
CA LYS A 68 3.17 -13.17 -13.73
C LYS A 68 3.76 -14.56 -13.46
N GLY A 69 4.32 -14.76 -12.27
CA GLY A 69 4.98 -15.98 -11.84
C GLY A 69 5.78 -15.73 -10.58
N GLY A 70 6.24 -16.78 -9.91
CA GLY A 70 7.06 -16.63 -8.72
C GLY A 70 7.55 -17.98 -8.19
N PHE A 71 8.69 -17.94 -7.51
CA PHE A 71 9.18 -19.07 -6.72
C PHE A 71 9.12 -18.64 -5.25
N ASN A 72 8.32 -19.35 -4.46
CA ASN A 72 8.41 -19.28 -3.00
C ASN A 72 9.13 -20.53 -2.52
N ARG A 73 9.99 -20.37 -1.50
CA ARG A 73 10.67 -21.51 -0.91
C ARG A 73 9.67 -22.43 -0.21
N PHE A 74 8.73 -21.90 0.57
CA PHE A 74 7.57 -22.60 1.16
C PHE A 74 6.53 -21.57 1.59
#